data_AF-A0A368XC93-F1
#
_entry.id   AF-A0A368XC93-F1
#
_cell.length_a   1.000
_cell.length_b   1.000
_cell.length_c   1.000
_cell.angle_alpha   90.00
_cell.angle_beta   90.00
_cell.angle_gamma   90.00
#
_symmetry.space_group_name_H-M   'P 1'
#
loop_
_entity.id
_entity.type
_entity.pdbx_description
1 polymer ?
#
loop_
_entity_poly.entity_id
_entity_poly.type
_entity_poly.pdbx_seq_one_letter_code
_entity_poly.pdbx_strand_id
1 'polypeptide(L)'
;MVIEVKVSRSDFLADGKKPERTEGGLGIYRFYLCPEGLIDPKDLPEKWGLLVASGRQVNAVVAPHGNYWPGLDAPAEFVGSWAEFQHTPDSKAERSALFSIARRLS
;
A
#
# COMPACT_ATOMS: atom_id res chain seq x y z
N MET A 1 2.36 1.01 -7.30
CA MET A 1 1.97 0.29 -6.06
C MET A 1 3.08 0.46 -5.04
N VAL A 2 2.72 0.54 -3.76
CA VAL A 2 3.66 0.47 -2.63
C VAL A 2 3.26 -0.64 -1.67
N ILE A 3 4.25 -1.37 -1.18
CA ILE A 3 4.08 -2.35 -0.11
C ILE A 3 4.97 -1.92 1.05
N GLU A 4 4.38 -1.79 2.22
CA GLU A 4 5.08 -1.46 3.44
C GLU A 4 5.18 -2.67 4.36
N VAL A 5 6.41 -3.13 4.56
CA VAL A 5 6.67 -4.31 5.37
C VAL A 5 6.75 -3.91 6.85
N LYS A 6 5.95 -4.56 7.70
CA LYS A 6 5.93 -4.36 9.15
C LYS A 6 6.34 -5.63 9.87
N VAL A 7 7.33 -5.51 10.76
CA VAL A 7 7.89 -6.63 11.53
C VAL A 7 7.58 -6.56 13.02
N SER A 8 7.00 -5.46 13.48
CA SER A 8 6.51 -5.31 14.85
C SER A 8 5.25 -4.44 14.90
N ARG A 9 4.45 -4.61 15.96
CA ARG A 9 3.27 -3.77 16.21
C ARG A 9 3.64 -2.29 16.40
N SER A 10 4.78 -2.01 17.03
CA SER A 10 5.28 -0.64 17.20
C SER A 10 5.67 0.01 15.88
N ASP A 11 6.25 -0.75 14.95
CA ASP A 11 6.58 -0.29 13.60
C ASP A 11 5.31 0.08 12.82
N PHE A 12 4.26 -0.74 12.91
CA PHE A 12 2.94 -0.42 12.33
C PHE A 12 2.34 0.87 12.93
N LEU A 13 2.37 1.03 14.26
CA LEU A 13 1.82 2.22 14.92
C LEU A 13 2.62 3.50 14.64
N ALA A 14 3.94 3.40 14.52
CA ALA A 14 4.79 4.53 14.15
C ALA A 14 4.49 4.98 12.72
N ASP A 15 4.23 4.02 11.84
CA ASP A 15 3.92 4.26 10.45
C ASP A 15 2.60 5.01 10.23
N GLY A 16 1.58 4.73 11.06
CA GLY A 16 0.32 5.48 11.06
C GLY A 16 0.47 6.97 11.41
N LYS A 17 1.62 7.39 11.94
CA LYS A 17 1.90 8.80 12.30
C LYS A 17 2.63 9.58 11.20
N LYS A 18 2.96 8.94 10.09
CA LYS A 18 3.74 9.58 9.03
C LYS A 18 2.91 10.66 8.30
N PRO A 19 3.51 11.80 7.90
CA PRO A 19 2.79 12.86 7.18
C PRO A 19 2.07 12.36 5.91
N GLU A 20 2.68 11.42 5.18
CA GLU A 20 2.11 10.84 3.97
C GLU A 20 0.84 9.98 4.20
N ARG A 21 0.40 9.84 5.45
CA ARG A 21 -0.92 9.28 5.81
C ARG A 21 -2.06 10.29 5.65
N THR A 22 -1.74 11.59 5.71
CA THR A 22 -2.73 12.68 5.62
C THR A 22 -2.49 13.56 4.40
N GLU A 23 -1.24 13.82 4.04
CA GLU A 23 -0.85 14.81 3.02
C GLU A 23 -0.79 14.26 1.60
N GLY A 24 -1.08 12.97 1.41
CA GLY A 24 -0.84 12.27 0.15
C GLY A 24 0.45 11.46 0.20
N GLY A 25 0.60 10.51 -0.70
CA GLY A 25 1.67 9.52 -0.61
C GLY A 25 1.89 8.78 -1.92
N LEU A 26 2.80 7.82 -1.86
CA LEU A 26 3.26 7.10 -3.05
C LEU A 26 2.25 6.05 -3.51
N GLY A 27 1.98 6.03 -4.82
CA GLY A 27 1.26 4.97 -5.50
C GLY A 27 -0.26 5.00 -5.30
N ILE A 28 -0.94 4.50 -6.35
CA ILE A 28 -2.39 4.31 -6.42
C ILE A 28 -2.87 3.23 -5.44
N TYR A 29 -2.13 2.12 -5.34
CA TYR A 29 -2.44 1.01 -4.44
C TYR A 29 -1.38 0.88 -3.36
N ARG A 30 -1.83 0.66 -2.12
CA ARG A 30 -0.99 0.62 -0.92
C ARG A 30 -1.36 -0.60 -0.09
N PHE A 31 -0.36 -1.38 0.26
CA PHE A 31 -0.53 -2.61 1.05
C PHE A 31 0.43 -2.61 2.23
N TYR A 32 -0.02 -3.14 3.36
CA TYR A 32 0.89 -3.64 4.39
C TYR A 32 1.24 -5.10 4.12
N LEU A 33 2.48 -5.48 4.45
CA LEU A 33 2.92 -6.87 4.51
C LEU A 33 3.50 -7.16 5.89
N CYS A 34 2.96 -8.14 6.61
CA CYS A 34 3.44 -8.48 7.94
C CYS A 34 3.41 -9.99 8.22
N PRO A 35 4.09 -10.47 9.27
CA PRO A 35 3.84 -11.80 9.83
C PRO A 35 2.38 -11.98 10.25
N GLU A 36 1.96 -13.24 10.35
CA GLU A 36 0.62 -13.61 10.80
C GLU A 36 0.32 -13.07 12.21
N GLY A 37 -0.88 -12.51 12.39
CA GLY A 37 -1.36 -11.97 13.66
C GLY A 37 -0.79 -10.59 14.07
N LEU A 38 0.07 -9.95 13.26
CA LEU A 38 0.67 -8.66 13.63
C LEU A 38 -0.29 -7.47 13.45
N ILE A 39 -1.03 -7.45 12.34
CA ILE A 39 -2.01 -6.41 12.01
C ILE A 39 -3.39 -7.07 11.97
N ASP A 40 -4.33 -6.55 12.76
CA ASP A 40 -5.74 -6.90 12.62
C ASP A 40 -6.29 -6.13 11.41
N PRO A 41 -6.99 -6.78 10.47
CA PRO A 41 -7.66 -6.11 9.35
C PRO A 41 -8.53 -4.91 9.75
N LYS A 42 -9.09 -4.91 10.97
CA LYS A 42 -9.92 -3.80 11.49
C LYS A 42 -9.11 -2.55 11.82
N ASP A 43 -7.81 -2.67 12.03
CA ASP A 43 -6.91 -1.55 12.31
C ASP A 43 -6.36 -0.92 11.02
N LEU A 44 -6.69 -1.48 9.85
CA LEU A 44 -6.18 -0.96 8.58
C LEU A 44 -6.76 0.43 8.30
N PRO A 45 -5.92 1.38 7.84
CA PRO A 45 -6.43 2.62 7.29
C PRO A 45 -7.29 2.34 6.05
N GLU A 46 -8.23 3.23 5.77
CA GLU A 46 -9.12 3.09 4.61
C GLU A 46 -8.33 2.93 3.31
N LYS A 47 -8.86 2.08 2.41
CA LYS A 47 -8.28 1.80 1.09
C LYS A 47 -6.91 1.10 1.11
N TRP A 48 -6.42 0.67 2.27
CA TRP A 48 -5.22 -0.17 2.36
C TRP A 48 -5.57 -1.64 2.23
N GLY A 49 -4.71 -2.38 1.55
CA GLY A 49 -4.73 -3.84 1.59
C GLY A 49 -3.78 -4.40 2.64
N LEU A 50 -3.98 -5.67 2.98
CA LEU A 50 -3.16 -6.41 3.92
C LEU A 50 -2.74 -7.75 3.32
N LEU A 51 -1.43 -7.95 3.29
CA LEU A 51 -0.76 -9.18 2.94
C LEU A 51 -0.12 -9.76 4.19
N VAL A 52 -0.24 -11.08 4.36
CA VAL A 52 0.36 -11.81 5.47
C VAL A 52 1.39 -12.80 4.95
N ALA A 53 2.62 -12.70 5.43
CA ALA A 53 3.68 -13.66 5.17
C ALA A 53 3.56 -14.84 6.15
N SER A 54 3.41 -16.05 5.61
CA SER A 54 3.45 -17.30 6.37
C SER A 54 4.44 -18.26 5.72
N GLY A 55 5.59 -18.45 6.37
CA GLY A 55 6.71 -19.21 5.82
C GLY A 55 7.22 -18.62 4.50
N ARG A 56 7.06 -19.37 3.40
CA ARG A 56 7.49 -18.96 2.03
C ARG A 56 6.34 -18.42 1.18
N GLN A 57 5.16 -18.23 1.76
CA GLN A 57 3.96 -17.79 1.06
C GLN A 57 3.54 -16.41 1.55
N VAL A 58 2.90 -15.65 0.65
CA VAL A 58 2.25 -14.38 0.96
C VAL A 58 0.78 -14.54 0.61
N ASN A 59 -0.08 -14.39 1.61
CA ASN A 59 -1.52 -14.52 1.48
C ASN A 59 -2.17 -13.14 1.57
N ALA A 60 -3.08 -12.84 0.64
CA ALA A 60 -3.88 -11.62 0.71
C ALA A 60 -5.04 -11.82 1.70
N VAL A 61 -5.06 -11.02 2.78
CA VAL A 61 -6.13 -11.04 3.79
C VAL A 61 -7.17 -9.98 3.47
N VAL A 62 -6.71 -8.79 3.05
CA VAL A 62 -7.57 -7.71 2.56
C VAL A 62 -7.00 -7.27 1.21
N ALA A 63 -7.72 -7.58 0.14
CA ALA A 63 -7.32 -7.20 -1.21
C ALA A 63 -8.54 -7.17 -2.13
N PRO A 64 -8.49 -6.37 -3.21
CA PRO A 64 -9.48 -6.43 -4.28
C PRO A 64 -9.45 -7.77 -5.01
N HIS A 65 -10.55 -8.10 -5.66
CA HIS A 65 -10.71 -9.36 -6.38
C HIS A 65 -9.99 -9.32 -7.74
N GLY A 66 -9.36 -10.44 -8.10
CA GLY A 66 -8.64 -10.60 -9.36
C GLY A 66 -7.18 -10.13 -9.29
N ASN A 67 -6.53 -10.08 -10.45
CA ASN A 67 -5.11 -9.74 -10.60
C ASN A 67 -4.85 -8.59 -11.57
N TYR A 68 -5.90 -7.88 -11.98
CA TYR A 68 -5.81 -6.71 -12.84
C TYR A 68 -5.53 -5.48 -11.97
N TRP A 69 -4.51 -4.69 -12.31
CA TRP A 69 -4.10 -3.52 -11.52
C TRP A 69 -4.44 -2.23 -12.28
N PRO A 70 -5.72 -1.80 -12.29
CA PRO A 70 -6.16 -0.69 -13.13
C PRO A 70 -5.49 0.63 -12.73
N GLY A 71 -5.15 1.45 -13.72
CA GLY A 71 -4.82 2.86 -13.49
C GLY A 71 -6.04 3.66 -13.03
N LEU A 72 -5.84 4.91 -12.61
CA LEU A 72 -6.94 5.83 -12.26
C LEU A 72 -7.83 6.18 -13.46
N ASP A 73 -7.28 6.10 -14.66
CA ASP A 73 -7.91 6.38 -15.94
C ASP A 73 -8.54 5.14 -16.59
N ALA A 74 -8.45 3.98 -15.94
CA ALA A 74 -9.04 2.75 -16.45
C ALA A 74 -10.58 2.87 -16.53
N PRO A 75 -11.23 2.36 -17.58
CA PRO A 75 -12.68 2.38 -17.67
C PRO A 75 -13.32 1.63 -16.50
N ALA A 76 -14.43 2.17 -15.96
CA ALA A 76 -15.05 1.67 -14.72
C ALA A 76 -15.37 0.17 -14.73
N GLU A 77 -15.70 -0.38 -15.89
CA GLU A 77 -15.93 -1.82 -16.11
C GLU A 77 -14.72 -2.71 -15.78
N PHE A 78 -13.50 -2.17 -15.87
CA PHE A 78 -12.25 -2.86 -15.55
C PHE A 78 -11.75 -2.57 -14.13
N VAL A 79 -12.30 -1.54 -13.46
CA VAL A 79 -11.87 -1.18 -12.11
C VAL A 79 -12.50 -2.13 -11.07
N GLY A 80 -13.82 -2.33 -11.12
CA GLY A 80 -14.52 -3.22 -10.19
C GLY A 80 -14.17 -2.95 -8.72
N SER A 81 -13.87 -4.01 -7.96
CA SER A 81 -13.48 -3.92 -6.54
C SER A 81 -12.18 -3.14 -6.30
N TRP A 82 -11.37 -2.88 -7.33
CA TRP A 82 -10.12 -2.13 -7.16
C TRP A 82 -10.37 -0.66 -6.82
N ALA A 83 -11.54 -0.11 -7.15
CA ALA A 83 -11.90 1.28 -6.89
C ALA A 83 -11.82 1.62 -5.40
N GLU A 84 -12.19 0.66 -4.53
CA GLU A 84 -12.20 0.81 -3.07
C GLU A 84 -10.78 0.90 -2.48
N PHE A 85 -9.76 0.56 -3.26
CA PHE A 85 -8.35 0.55 -2.85
C PHE A 85 -7.53 1.66 -3.52
N GLN A 86 -8.14 2.50 -4.36
CA GLN A 86 -7.43 3.57 -5.07
C GLN A 86 -7.20 4.81 -4.20
N HIS A 87 -5.93 5.14 -4.03
CA HIS A 87 -5.45 6.39 -3.46
C HIS A 87 -5.21 7.42 -4.56
N THR A 88 -5.41 8.70 -4.25
CA THR A 88 -4.97 9.79 -5.11
C THR A 88 -3.43 9.86 -5.10
N PRO A 89 -2.74 9.74 -6.25
CA PRO A 89 -1.30 9.85 -6.33
C PRO A 89 -0.82 11.25 -6.00
N ASP A 90 0.29 11.33 -5.27
CA ASP A 90 1.03 12.58 -5.11
C ASP A 90 2.26 12.59 -6.03
N SER A 91 2.12 13.26 -7.18
CA SER A 91 3.21 13.37 -8.16
C SER A 91 4.48 14.03 -7.63
N LYS A 92 4.37 14.91 -6.61
CA LYS A 92 5.53 15.55 -5.99
C LYS A 92 6.26 14.54 -5.11
N ALA A 93 5.53 13.83 -4.25
CA ALA A 93 6.10 12.76 -3.42
C ALA A 93 6.76 11.67 -4.28
N GLU A 94 6.11 11.24 -5.36
CA GLU A 94 6.62 10.23 -6.29
C GLU A 94 7.93 10.66 -6.94
N ARG A 95 7.99 11.88 -7.47
CA ARG A 95 9.23 12.42 -8.04
C ARG A 95 10.33 12.54 -7.00
N SER A 96 10.03 13.05 -5.81
CA SER A 96 11.00 13.17 -4.71
C SER A 96 11.58 11.81 -4.31
N ALA A 97 10.75 10.76 -4.24
CA ALA A 97 11.21 9.40 -3.97
C ALA A 97 12.14 8.88 -5.07
N LEU A 98 11.76 9.06 -6.34
CA LEU A 98 12.59 8.66 -7.49
C LEU A 98 13.95 9.37 -7.50
N PHE A 99 13.97 10.69 -7.26
CA PHE A 99 15.22 11.45 -7.14
C PHE A 99 16.10 10.94 -5.99
N SER A 100 15.49 10.63 -4.84
CA SER A 100 16.20 10.10 -3.68
C SER A 100 16.82 8.73 -3.97
N ILE A 101 16.13 7.87 -4.72
CA ILE A 101 16.64 6.56 -5.15
C ILE A 101 17.79 6.75 -6.15
N ALA A 102 17.59 7.53 -7.20
CA ALA A 102 18.60 7.74 -8.24
C ALA A 102 19.92 8.28 -7.67
N ARG A 103 19.84 9.23 -6.72
CA ARG A 103 21.00 9.79 -6.02
C ARG A 103 21.79 8.80 -5.17
N ARG A 104 21.19 7.70 -4.72
CA ARG A 104 21.88 6.66 -3.92
C ARG A 104 22.54 5.60 -4.80
N LEU A 105 22.20 5.59 -6.08
CA LEU A 105 22.73 4.65 -7.07
C LEU A 105 23.89 5.25 -7.90
N SER A 106 24.15 6.55 -7.75
CA SER A 106 25.29 7.30 -8.31
C SER A 106 26.43 7.42 -7.30
#